data_AF-A0A9D6FQD5-F1
#
_entry.id   AF-A0A9D6FQD5-F1
#
_cell.length_a   1.000
_cell.length_b   1.000
_cell.length_c   1.000
_cell.angle_alpha   90.00
_cell.angle_beta   90.00
_cell.angle_gamma   90.00
#
_symmetry.space_group_name_H-M   'P 1'
#
loop_
_entity.id
_entity.type
_entity.pdbx_description
1 polymer ?
#
loop_
_entity_poly.entity_id
_entity_poly.type
_entity_poly.pdbx_seq_one_letter_code
_entity_poly.pdbx_strand_id
1 'polypeptide(L)'
;MRPKDYDKAIEIRPAYAEAYLDRGGAYQQKGNLPEAIRDYEKAFDVAPPNPPYRKRVEKVPSALQKKQGLRPPRRSLTVRYILAMI
;
A
#
# COMPACT_ATOMS: atom_id res chain seq x y z
N MET A 1 -14.81 -1.22 -8.93
CA MET A 1 -15.08 -0.95 -7.51
C MET A 1 -14.59 0.44 -7.15
N ARG A 2 -15.31 1.14 -6.27
CA ARG A 2 -14.88 2.42 -5.71
C ARG A 2 -13.93 2.14 -4.54
N PRO A 3 -12.90 2.97 -4.29
CA PRO A 3 -12.04 2.79 -3.12
C PRO A 3 -12.80 2.69 -1.79
N LYS A 4 -13.96 3.37 -1.69
CA LYS A 4 -14.83 3.33 -0.51
C LYS A 4 -15.47 1.97 -0.23
N ASP A 5 -15.54 1.08 -1.22
CA ASP A 5 -16.13 -0.25 -1.05
C ASP A 5 -15.28 -1.12 -0.10
N TYR A 6 -13.99 -0.79 0.04
CA TYR A 6 -13.05 -1.49 0.91
C TYR A 6 -13.03 -0.95 2.35
N ASP A 7 -13.65 0.20 2.62
CA ASP A 7 -13.62 0.83 3.95
C ASP A 7 -14.28 -0.08 4.98
N LYS A 8 -15.44 -0.67 4.66
CA LYS A 8 -16.11 -1.67 5.52
C LYS A 8 -15.23 -2.89 5.80
N ALA A 9 -14.50 -3.38 4.79
CA ALA A 9 -13.61 -4.53 4.97
C ALA A 9 -12.43 -4.19 5.91
N ILE A 10 -11.93 -2.97 5.81
CA ILE A 10 -10.85 -2.43 6.66
C ILE A 10 -11.36 -2.18 8.09
N GLU A 11 -12.59 -1.68 8.26
CA GLU A 11 -13.22 -1.52 9.58
C GLU A 11 -13.41 -2.85 10.30
N ILE A 12 -13.90 -3.87 9.59
CA ILE A 12 -14.14 -5.21 10.16
C ILE A 12 -12.81 -5.93 10.42
N ARG A 13 -11.83 -5.79 9.52
CA ARG A 13 -10.50 -6.41 9.65
C ARG A 13 -9.40 -5.42 9.28
N PRO A 14 -8.90 -4.63 10.25
CA PRO A 14 -7.85 -3.64 10.00
C PRO A 14 -6.52 -4.23 9.55
N ALA A 15 -6.30 -5.53 9.79
CA ALA A 15 -5.13 -6.29 9.34
C ALA A 15 -5.35 -7.04 8.02
N TYR A 16 -6.44 -6.75 7.29
CA TYR A 16 -6.73 -7.43 6.03
C TYR A 16 -5.98 -6.80 4.86
N ALA A 17 -4.76 -7.29 4.65
CA ALA A 17 -3.83 -6.76 3.66
C ALA A 17 -4.40 -6.72 2.22
N GLU A 18 -5.27 -7.67 1.86
CA GLU A 18 -5.92 -7.73 0.55
C GLU A 18 -6.89 -6.57 0.31
N ALA A 19 -7.65 -6.12 1.31
CA ALA A 19 -8.50 -4.94 1.16
C ALA A 19 -7.68 -3.67 0.87
N TYR A 20 -6.52 -3.52 1.49
CA TYR A 20 -5.63 -2.39 1.19
C TYR A 20 -5.01 -2.52 -0.22
N LEU A 21 -4.60 -3.72 -0.64
CA LEU A 21 -4.12 -3.94 -2.02
C LEU A 21 -5.18 -3.55 -3.06
N ASP A 22 -6.42 -3.98 -2.84
CA ASP A 22 -7.50 -3.75 -3.79
C ASP A 22 -7.94 -2.28 -3.79
N ARG A 23 -7.97 -1.63 -2.61
CA ARG A 23 -8.23 -0.19 -2.49
C ARG A 23 -7.15 0.64 -3.15
N GLY A 24 -5.87 0.30 -2.94
CA GLY A 24 -4.75 0.91 -3.63
C GLY A 24 -4.82 0.76 -5.14
N GLY A 25 -5.27 -0.41 -5.62
CA GLY A 25 -5.51 -0.67 -7.05
C GLY A 25 -6.62 0.19 -7.63
N ALA A 26 -7.70 0.40 -6.86
CA ALA A 26 -8.78 1.29 -7.25
C ALA A 26 -8.33 2.77 -7.28
N TYR A 27 -7.48 3.20 -6.35
CA TYR A 27 -6.89 4.54 -6.36
C TYR A 27 -5.94 4.74 -7.54
N GLN A 28 -5.08 3.76 -7.83
CA GLN A 28 -4.19 3.78 -8.99
C GLN A 28 -4.96 3.91 -10.31
N GLN A 29 -6.04 3.15 -10.48
CA GLN A 29 -6.88 3.23 -11.69
C GLN A 29 -7.53 4.61 -11.86
N LYS A 30 -7.75 5.33 -10.75
CA LYS A 30 -8.25 6.72 -10.75
C LYS A 30 -7.14 7.77 -10.91
N GLY A 31 -5.89 7.36 -11.02
CA GLY A 31 -4.74 8.28 -11.06
C GLY A 31 -4.37 8.85 -9.69
N ASN A 32 -5.03 8.42 -8.61
CA ASN A 32 -4.76 8.91 -7.26
C ASN A 32 -3.61 8.12 -6.62
N LEU A 33 -2.43 8.33 -7.17
CA LEU A 33 -1.23 7.57 -6.84
C LEU A 33 -0.75 7.74 -5.38
N PRO A 34 -0.83 8.92 -4.72
CA PRO A 34 -0.42 9.06 -3.32
C PRO A 34 -1.21 8.14 -2.38
N GLU A 35 -2.53 8.09 -2.53
CA GLU A 35 -3.43 7.25 -1.76
C GLU A 35 -3.22 5.76 -2.08
N ALA A 36 -2.93 5.45 -3.35
CA ALA A 36 -2.57 4.10 -3.75
C ALA A 36 -1.30 3.63 -3.01
N ILE A 37 -0.25 4.46 -2.99
CA ILE A 37 1.02 4.15 -2.32
C ILE A 37 0.78 3.91 -0.83
N ARG A 38 0.04 4.80 -0.16
CA ARG A 38 -0.28 4.66 1.27
C ARG A 38 -0.98 3.35 1.59
N ASP A 39 -1.95 2.95 0.76
CA ASP A 39 -2.65 1.67 0.94
C ASP A 39 -1.74 0.48 0.67
N TYR A 40 -0.88 0.53 -0.34
CA TYR A 40 0.07 -0.54 -0.59
C TYR A 40 1.13 -0.70 0.50
N GLU A 41 1.58 0.41 1.10
CA GLU A 41 2.44 0.39 2.29
C GLU A 41 1.71 -0.26 3.47
N LYS A 42 0.46 0.10 3.71
CA LYS A 42 -0.33 -0.51 4.78
C LYS A 42 -0.55 -2.01 4.55
N ALA A 43 -0.82 -2.42 3.31
CA ALA A 43 -0.93 -3.83 2.93
C ALA A 43 0.37 -4.60 3.21
N PHE A 44 1.53 -3.97 3.02
CA PHE A 44 2.82 -4.56 3.33
C PHE A 44 3.04 -4.71 4.85
N ASP A 45 2.64 -3.72 5.63
CA ASP A 45 2.78 -3.72 7.09
C ASP A 45 1.89 -4.77 7.76
N VAL A 46 0.67 -4.96 7.25
CA VAL A 46 -0.29 -5.93 7.79
C VAL A 46 -0.25 -7.30 7.09
N ALA A 47 0.64 -7.46 6.12
CA ALA A 47 0.79 -8.69 5.36
C ALA A 47 1.02 -9.89 6.29
N PRO A 48 0.30 -11.02 6.10
CA PRO A 48 0.67 -12.25 6.78
C PRO A 48 2.10 -12.64 6.41
N PRO A 49 2.84 -13.34 7.28
CA PRO A 49 4.21 -13.80 7.04
C PRO A 49 4.25 -14.95 6.02
N ASN A 50 3.59 -14.79 4.88
CA ASN A 50 3.53 -15.72 3.79
C ASN A 50 4.41 -15.19 2.62
N PRO A 51 5.52 -15.87 2.28
CA PRO A 51 6.48 -15.40 1.27
C PRO A 51 5.87 -15.02 -0.09
N PRO A 52 4.96 -15.80 -0.70
CA PRO A 52 4.27 -15.40 -1.94
C PRO A 52 3.49 -14.09 -1.82
N TYR A 53 2.83 -13.83 -0.68
CA TYR A 53 2.08 -12.59 -0.46
C TYR A 53 3.02 -11.39 -0.44
N ARG A 54 4.11 -11.50 0.33
CA ARG A 54 5.11 -10.44 0.50
C ARG A 54 5.76 -10.01 -0.82
N LYS A 55 5.97 -10.94 -1.76
CA LYS A 55 6.49 -10.63 -3.11
C LYS A 55 5.48 -9.84 -3.95
N ARG A 56 4.18 -10.15 -3.82
CA ARG A 56 3.11 -9.45 -4.54
C ARG A 56 2.99 -8.00 -4.07
N VAL A 57 2.94 -7.77 -2.75
CA VAL A 57 2.90 -6.40 -2.18
C VAL A 57 4.18 -5.61 -2.39
N GLU A 58 5.35 -6.24 -2.55
CA GLU A 58 6.61 -5.52 -2.84
C GLU A 58 6.67 -4.88 -4.22
N LYS A 59 6.18 -5.64 -5.21
CA LYS A 59 6.31 -5.29 -6.62
C LYS A 59 5.45 -4.08 -6.95
N VAL A 60 4.32 -3.93 -6.27
CA VAL A 60 3.30 -2.92 -6.57
C VAL A 60 3.76 -1.49 -6.25
N PRO A 61 4.18 -1.13 -5.02
CA PRO A 61 4.74 0.19 -4.71
C PRO A 61 5.96 0.51 -5.58
N SER A 62 6.84 -0.48 -5.79
CA SER A 62 8.06 -0.33 -6.60
C SER A 62 7.77 0.05 -8.05
N ALA A 63 6.73 -0.53 -8.65
CA ALA A 63 6.31 -0.21 -10.01
C ALA A 63 5.68 1.20 -10.10
N LEU A 64 4.96 1.62 -9.06
CA LEU A 64 4.29 2.92 -9.02
C LEU A 64 5.28 4.07 -8.79
N GLN A 65 6.25 3.87 -7.90
CA GLN A 65 7.28 4.87 -7.64
C GLN A 65 8.17 5.08 -8.87
N LYS A 66 8.56 4.01 -9.57
CA LYS A 66 9.24 4.11 -10.88
C LYS A 66 8.45 4.93 -11.89
N LYS A 67 7.12 4.77 -11.96
CA LYS A 67 6.26 5.56 -12.86
C LYS A 67 6.21 7.04 -12.48
N GLN A 68 6.39 7.38 -11.20
CA GLN A 68 6.46 8.77 -10.74
C GLN A 68 7.90 9.34 -10.74
N GLY A 69 8.91 8.56 -11.10
CA GLY A 69 10.32 8.96 -10.92
C GLY A 69 10.78 8.98 -9.46
N LEU A 70 9.94 8.55 -8.50
CA LEU A 70 10.33 8.37 -7.11
C LEU A 70 11.09 7.04 -6.94
N ARG A 71 12.15 7.07 -6.12
CA ARG A 71 13.01 5.92 -5.86
C ARG A 71 12.26 4.92 -4.97
N PRO A 72 12.25 3.59 -5.27
CA PRO A 72 11.58 2.58 -4.45
C PRO A 72 12.04 2.66 -2.99
N PRO A 73 11.18 2.46 -1.97
CA PRO A 73 11.59 2.53 -0.59
C PRO A 73 12.42 1.26 -0.35
N ARG A 74 13.72 1.44 -0.11
CA ARG A 74 14.57 0.31 0.30
C ARG A 74 14.07 -0.19 1.65
N ARG A 75 13.73 -1.47 1.72
CA ARG A 75 13.15 -2.10 2.89
C ARG A 75 14.05 -2.01 4.13
N SER A 76 13.33 -1.91 5.25
CA SER A 76 13.73 -2.22 6.63
C SER A 76 14.51 -1.13 7.36
N LEU A 77 13.79 -0.25 8.05
CA LEU A 77 13.83 -0.12 9.52
C LEU A 77 12.83 0.97 9.98
N THR A 78 11.79 0.53 10.70
CA THR A 78 11.17 1.29 11.80
C THR A 78 10.40 2.57 11.45
N VAL A 79 9.08 2.45 11.29
CA VAL A 79 8.07 3.28 12.00
C VAL A 79 8.10 4.83 11.84
N ARG A 80 8.97 5.48 11.07
CA ARG A 80 9.07 6.96 11.09
C ARG A 80 9.14 7.59 9.70
N TYR A 81 8.01 7.60 9.01
CA TYR A 81 7.68 8.71 8.10
C TYR A 81 6.50 9.49 8.68
N ILE A 82 6.63 9.94 9.94
CA ILE A 82 5.67 10.90 10.51
C ILE A 82 6.14 12.34 10.27
N LEU A 83 7.29 12.79 10.75
CA LEU A 83 7.55 14.23 10.85
C LEU A 83 9.05 14.49 10.68
N ALA A 84 9.51 14.81 9.47
CA ALA A 84 10.84 15.41 9.26
C ALA A 84 10.82 16.45 8.12
N MET A 85 9.65 17.02 7.84
CA MET A 85 9.49 18.25 7.05
C MET A 85 8.77 19.32 7.89
N ILE A 86 9.25 19.50 9.13
CA ILE A 86 9.09 20.74 9.91
C ILE A 86 10.48 21.11 10.42
#